data_AF-A0A2E1HL60-F1
#
_entry.id   AF-A0A2E1HL60-F1
#
_cell.length_a   1.000
_cell.length_b   1.000
_cell.length_c   1.000
_cell.angle_alpha   90.00
_cell.angle_beta   90.00
_cell.angle_gamma   90.00
#
_symmetry.space_group_name_H-M   'P 1'
#
loop_
_entity.id
_entity.type
_entity.pdbx_description
1 polymer ?
#
loop_
_entity_poly.entity_id
_entity_poly.type
_entity_poly.pdbx_seq_one_letter_code
_entity_poly.pdbx_strand_id
1 'polypeptide(L)' 'MEALKIPNRDSNTQQHLTVSIGVSTYWPNKKGNVTTDDFLKDADRALYKAKLLGRNQVQSSRLSLVPAVITRGGASEEA' A
#
# COMPACT_ATOMS: atom_id res chain seq x y z
N MET A 1 -16.57 -11.58 -0.19
CA MET A 1 -16.76 -11.45 1.27
C MET A 1 -18.03 -10.63 1.50
N GLU A 2 -19.18 -11.27 1.71
CA GLU A 2 -20.48 -10.58 1.98
C GLU A 2 -21.30 -11.32 3.06
N ALA A 3 -20.68 -12.28 3.76
CA ALA A 3 -21.38 -13.24 4.62
C ALA A 3 -22.13 -12.61 5.80
N LEU A 4 -21.70 -11.44 6.27
CA LEU A 4 -22.31 -10.74 7.41
C LEU A 4 -23.57 -9.93 7.02
N LYS A 5 -23.85 -9.77 5.71
CA LYS A 5 -25.04 -9.09 5.13
C LYS A 5 -25.43 -7.77 5.82
N ILE A 6 -24.45 -6.98 6.25
CA ILE A 6 -24.72 -5.68 6.87
C ILE A 6 -25.36 -4.76 5.81
N PRO A 7 -26.58 -4.24 6.03
CA PRO A 7 -27.24 -3.36 5.08
C PRO A 7 -26.48 -2.05 4.89
N ASN A 8 -26.29 -1.64 3.64
CA ASN A 8 -25.68 -0.37 3.29
C ASN A 8 -26.77 0.66 2.95
N ARG A 9 -27.46 1.15 3.98
CA ARG A 9 -28.73 1.91 3.88
C ARG A 9 -28.64 3.17 3.00
N ASP A 10 -27.45 3.77 2.90
CA ASP A 10 -27.22 5.02 2.18
C ASP A 10 -26.65 4.81 0.77
N SER A 11 -26.44 3.56 0.33
CA SER A 11 -25.89 3.26 -0.99
C SER A 11 -26.96 2.81 -1.98
N ASN A 12 -27.07 3.56 -3.07
CA ASN A 12 -27.95 3.20 -4.19
C ASN A 12 -27.32 2.16 -5.14
N THR A 13 -26.05 1.79 -4.92
CA THR A 13 -25.26 0.95 -5.85
C THR A 13 -24.84 -0.39 -5.27
N GLN A 14 -24.79 -0.55 -3.94
CA GLN A 14 -24.55 -1.84 -3.28
C GLN A 14 -25.42 -2.00 -2.03
N GLN A 15 -26.20 -3.08 -1.97
CA GLN A 15 -27.14 -3.37 -0.88
C GLN A 15 -26.45 -3.76 0.44
N HIS A 16 -25.21 -4.23 0.37
CA HIS A 16 -24.45 -4.70 1.52
C HIS A 16 -23.11 -3.98 1.64
N LEU A 17 -22.69 -3.76 2.90
CA LEU A 17 -21.41 -3.13 3.20
C LEU A 17 -20.27 -4.10 2.83
N THR A 18 -19.32 -3.59 2.04
CA THR A 18 -18.12 -4.32 1.63
C THR A 18 -16.87 -3.54 2.04
N VAL A 19 -15.72 -4.22 2.09
CA VAL A 19 -14.43 -3.60 2.40
C VAL A 19 -13.46 -3.81 1.23
N SER A 20 -12.64 -2.80 0.98
CA SER A 20 -11.47 -2.93 0.10
C SER A 20 -10.24 -2.98 0.98
N ILE A 21 -9.29 -3.86 0.67
CA ILE A 21 -8.13 -4.11 1.53
C ILE A 21 -6.85 -3.97 0.70
N GLY A 22 -5.92 -3.18 1.22
CA GLY A 22 -4.54 -3.10 0.72
C GLY A 22 -3.60 -3.84 1.66
N VAL A 23 -2.79 -4.74 1.12
CA VAL A 23 -1.83 -5.54 1.88
C VAL A 23 -0.43 -5.25 1.36
N SER A 24 0.50 -4.88 2.24
CA SER A 24 1.93 -4.85 1.91
C SER A 24 2.66 -5.97 2.63
N THR A 25 3.65 -6.54 1.95
CA THR A 25 4.58 -7.52 2.52
C THR A 25 6.01 -7.09 2.22
N TYR A 26 6.91 -7.21 3.19
CA TYR A 26 8.33 -6.95 3.01
C TYR A 26 9.18 -8.00 3.73
N TRP A 27 10.44 -8.12 3.30
CA TRP A 27 11.39 -9.03 3.93
C TRP A 27 12.46 -8.21 4.65
N PRO A 28 12.49 -8.19 6.00
CA PRO A 28 13.40 -7.32 6.76
C PRO A 28 14.89 -7.56 6.46
N ASN A 29 15.25 -8.80 6.09
CA ASN A 29 16.65 -9.21 5.96
C ASN A 29 17.25 -8.96 4.55
N LYS A 30 16.53 -8.28 3.66
CA LYS A 30 17.10 -7.87 2.35
C LYS A 30 17.73 -6.49 2.49
N LYS A 31 18.98 -6.34 2.00
CA LYS A 31 19.74 -5.08 2.05
C LYS A 31 18.89 -3.90 1.57
N GLY A 32 18.57 -2.99 2.49
CA GLY A 32 17.92 -1.71 2.25
C GLY A 32 17.04 -1.32 3.45
N ASN A 33 17.05 -0.03 3.79
CA ASN A 33 16.29 0.49 4.90
C ASN A 33 14.84 0.70 4.45
N VAL A 34 13.95 -0.24 4.78
CA VAL A 34 12.50 -0.01 4.71
C VAL A 34 12.09 0.71 5.99
N THR A 35 11.51 1.89 5.87
CA THR A 35 10.86 2.54 7.02
C THR A 35 9.43 2.04 7.18
N THR A 36 8.88 2.19 8.38
CA THR A 36 7.45 1.93 8.64
C THR A 36 6.54 2.77 7.73
N ASP A 37 6.96 4.00 7.41
CA ASP A 37 6.21 4.90 6.52
C ASP A 37 6.20 4.39 5.07
N ASP A 38 7.33 3.86 4.57
CA ASP A 38 7.38 3.23 3.24
C ASP A 38 6.44 2.01 3.15
N PHE A 39 6.41 1.20 4.21
CA PHE A 39 5.54 0.04 4.32
C PHE A 39 4.06 0.43 4.35
N LEU A 40 3.71 1.46 5.13
CA LEU A 40 2.34 1.97 5.22
C LEU A 40 1.89 2.58 3.88
N LYS A 41 2.73 3.42 3.26
CA LYS A 41 2.45 4.00 1.94
C LYS A 41 2.25 2.92 0.87
N ASP A 42 2.97 1.81 0.96
CA ASP A 42 2.79 0.68 0.04
C ASP A 42 1.44 -0.02 0.23
N ALA A 43 1.03 -0.26 1.47
CA ALA A 43 -0.29 -0.81 1.78
C ALA A 43 -1.41 0.14 1.32
N ASP A 44 -1.26 1.45 1.53
CA ASP A 44 -2.22 2.46 1.09
C ASP A 44 -2.32 2.52 -0.44
N ARG A 45 -1.20 2.39 -1.16
CA ARG A 45 -1.22 2.28 -2.63
C ARG A 45 -2.00 1.04 -3.08
N ALA A 46 -1.81 -0.10 -2.42
CA ALA A 46 -2.57 -1.31 -2.72
C ALA A 46 -4.07 -1.09 -2.42
N LEU A 47 -4.41 -0.46 -1.30
CA LEU A 47 -5.80 -0.12 -0.95
C LEU A 47 -6.44 0.81 -1.98
N TYR A 48 -5.69 1.81 -2.44
CA TYR A 48 -6.16 2.73 -3.46
C TYR A 48 -6.44 2.01 -4.80
N LYS A 49 -5.57 1.08 -5.21
CA LYS A 49 -5.82 0.21 -6.37
C LYS A 49 -7.09 -0.63 -6.18
N ALA A 50 -7.30 -1.18 -4.99
CA ALA A 50 -8.51 -1.96 -4.69
C ALA A 50 -9.78 -1.11 -4.86
N LYS A 51 -9.75 0.15 -4.43
CA LYS A 51 -10.87 1.10 -4.60
C LYS A 51 -11.11 1.49 -6.06
N LEU A 52 -10.06 1.69 -6.86
CA LEU A 52 -10.17 2.07 -8.27
C LEU A 52 -10.67 0.94 -9.17
N LEU A 53 -10.27 -0.30 -8.88
CA LEU A 53 -10.61 -1.48 -9.68
C LEU A 53 -12.01 -2.06 -9.39
N GLY A 54 -12.84 -1.36 -8.60
CA GLY A 54 -14.23 -1.77 -8.36
C GLY A 54 -14.60 -2.09 -6.91
N ARG A 55 -13.70 -1.85 -5.94
CA ARG A 55 -13.91 -2.12 -4.49
C ARG A 55 -14.18 -3.62 -4.21
N ASN A 56 -14.61 -3.95 -2.98
CA ASN A 56 -14.89 -5.32 -2.52
C ASN A 56 -13.81 -6.36 -2.85
N GLN A 57 -12.54 -5.96 -2.81
CA GLN A 57 -11.44 -6.82 -3.20
C GLN A 57 -10.16 -6.52 -2.41
N VAL A 58 -9.24 -7.46 -2.51
CA VAL A 58 -7.92 -7.39 -1.89
C VAL A 58 -6.89 -7.11 -2.97
N GLN A 59 -6.01 -6.15 -2.72
CA GLN A 59 -4.83 -5.93 -3.54
C GLN A 59 -3.60 -6.06 -2.66
N SER A 60 -2.58 -6.75 -3.17
CA SER A 60 -1.34 -6.99 -2.44
C SER A 60 -0.14 -6.41 -3.20
N SER A 61 0.79 -5.83 -2.47
CA SER A 61 2.08 -5.40 -2.97
C SER A 61 3.20 -6.05 -2.17
N ARG A 62 4.29 -6.33 -2.88
CA ARG A 62 5.55 -6.73 -2.26
C ARG A 62 6.46 -5.52 -2.33
N LEU A 63 6.82 -4.99 -1.17
CA LEU A 63 7.75 -3.89 -1.10
C LEU A 63 9.15 -4.40 -1.47
N SER A 64 9.62 -3.99 -2.65
CA SER A 64 10.97 -4.26 -3.14
C SER A 64 11.82 -3.01 -2.95
N LEU A 65 12.93 -3.16 -2.24
CA LEU A 65 13.96 -2.14 -2.12
C LEU A 65 14.65 -1.96 -3.48
N VAL A 66 14.43 -0.82 -4.10
CA VAL A 66 15.37 -0.28 -5.10
C VAL A 66 16.53 0.30 -4.28
N PRO A 67 17.81 0.03 -4.59
CA PRO A 67 18.90 0.68 -3.89
C PRO A 67 18.67 2.18 -3.94
N ALA A 68 18.75 2.83 -2.77
CA ALA A 68 18.60 4.26 -2.65
C ALA A 68 19.39 4.95 -3.76
N VAL A 69 18.69 5.79 -4.54
CA VAL A 69 19.32 6.72 -5.47
C VAL A 69 20.50 7.35 -4.74
N ILE A 70 21.71 7.19 -5.30
CA ILE A 70 22.91 7.87 -4.82
C ILE A 70 22.63 9.36 -4.99
N THR A 71 22.15 10.01 -3.94
CA THR A 71 22.22 11.46 -3.83
C THR A 71 23.70 11.79 -3.76
N ARG A 72 24.30 12.17 -4.90
CA ARG A 72 25.61 12.82 -4.93
C ARG A 72 25.47 14.15 -4.19
N GLY A 73 25.80 14.16 -2.91
CA GLY A 73 26.02 15.36 -2.12
C GLY A 73 27.36 15.21 -1.39
N GLY A 74 28.36 16.00 -1.80
CA GLY A 74 29.65 16.07 -1.10
C GLY A 74 30.89 16.09 -2.01
N ALA A 75 31.01 17.09 -2.88
CA ALA A 75 32.29 17.65 -3.29
C ALA A 75 32.12 19.16 -3.08
N SER A 76 32.91 19.90 -2.33
CA SER A 76 34.29 19.71 -1.89
C SER A 76 34.56 20.69 -0.75
N GLU A 77 35.22 20.22 0.31
CA GLU A 77 35.95 21.03 1.26
C GLU A 77 37.43 21.05 0.81
N GLU A 78 38.10 22.20 1.02
CA GLU A 78 39.55 22.45 0.92
C GLU A 78 40.22 22.52 -0.47
N ALA A 79 40.39 23.77 -0.95
CA ALA A 79 41.69 24.36 -1.32
C ALA A 79 41.58 25.90 -1.36
#